data_AF-A0A183TK22-F1
#
_entry.id   AF-A0A183TK22-F1
#
_cell.length_a   1.000
_cell.length_b   1.000
_cell.length_c   1.000
_cell.angle_alpha   90.00
_cell.angle_beta   90.00
_cell.angle_gamma   90.00
#
_symmetry.space_group_name_H-M   'P 1'
#
loop_
_entity.id
_entity.type
_entity.pdbx_description
1 polymer ?
#
loop_
_entity_poly.entity_id
_entity_poly.type
_entity_poly.pdbx_seq_one_letter_code
_entity_poly.pdbx_strand_id
1 'polypeptide(L)'
;MWAKSRLRSALIVDISPETKSTPFLFVADQLSHYFTLAAFLPCERVFEETENVADCILAWPTRSQNMIFFEQRESHYGFIESPRNWLGETFTDAHGYHSSESVLKMLENADSAGAPEWHDFLYIRKPGEKTWARRFCVIRNSGLYTTKKNKRAYTPTGLIRLLVFDEHIHIYTTTGGWSRMHAPTPHGFALKVNYPVFGIFLG
;
A
#
# COMPACT_ATOMS: atom_id res chain seq x y z
N MET A 1 7.90 -21.80 -20.07
CA MET A 1 8.19 -22.75 -18.99
C MET A 1 9.44 -22.24 -18.29
N TRP A 2 9.32 -21.58 -17.13
CA TRP A 2 10.39 -21.33 -16.15
C TRP A 2 9.68 -21.00 -14.83
N ALA A 3 9.30 -22.07 -14.13
CA ALA A 3 8.97 -22.00 -12.72
C ALA A 3 10.30 -21.99 -11.97
N LYS A 4 10.79 -20.82 -11.58
CA LYS A 4 11.77 -20.74 -10.49
C LYS A 4 10.98 -20.62 -9.20
N SER A 5 10.80 -21.77 -8.55
CA SER A 5 10.40 -21.86 -7.15
C SER A 5 11.43 -21.11 -6.30
N ARG A 6 11.19 -19.82 -6.01
CA ARG A 6 11.87 -19.11 -4.93
C ARG A 6 11.30 -19.69 -3.63
N LEU A 7 12.08 -20.58 -3.00
CA LEU A 7 11.85 -21.00 -1.63
C LEU A 7 11.80 -19.73 -0.77
N ARG A 8 10.62 -19.38 -0.29
CA ARG A 8 10.40 -18.31 0.66
C ARG A 8 10.99 -18.77 1.98
N SER A 9 12.10 -18.16 2.41
CA SER A 9 12.56 -18.28 3.80
C SER A 9 11.60 -17.50 4.69
N ALA A 10 10.39 -18.02 4.91
CA ALA A 10 9.45 -17.43 5.84
C ALA A 10 9.84 -17.89 7.25
N LEU A 11 10.38 -16.98 8.07
CA LEU A 11 10.39 -17.21 9.50
C LEU A 11 8.97 -16.90 10.00
N ILE A 12 8.17 -17.96 10.20
CA ILE A 12 6.82 -17.85 10.78
C ILE A 12 7.01 -17.72 12.29
N VAL A 13 6.73 -16.54 12.84
CA VAL A 13 6.61 -16.36 14.30
C VAL A 13 5.15 -16.60 14.64
N ASP A 14 4.86 -17.76 15.24
CA ASP A 14 3.53 -18.04 15.82
C ASP A 14 3.41 -17.24 17.13
N ILE A 15 2.47 -16.30 17.16
CA ILE A 15 2.13 -15.49 18.34
C ILE A 15 0.78 -15.98 18.89
N SER A 16 0.60 -17.29 19.01
CA SER A 16 -0.54 -17.86 19.71
C SER A 16 -0.48 -17.49 21.20
N PRO A 17 -1.59 -16.97 21.78
CA PRO A 17 -1.64 -16.63 23.21
C PRO A 17 -1.54 -17.85 24.14
N GLU A 18 -1.57 -19.08 23.60
CA GLU A 18 -1.52 -20.31 24.39
C GLU A 18 -0.09 -20.78 24.74
N THR A 19 0.95 -20.22 24.12
CA THR A 19 2.34 -20.57 24.42
C THR A 19 2.97 -19.55 25.36
N LYS A 20 3.33 -19.98 26.58
CA LYS A 20 4.10 -19.21 27.59
C LYS A 20 5.56 -18.89 27.18
N SER A 21 5.86 -18.84 25.89
CA SER A 21 7.14 -18.40 25.37
C SER A 21 7.03 -16.92 25.05
N THR A 22 7.82 -16.09 25.74
CA THR A 22 8.12 -14.73 25.27
C THR A 22 8.51 -14.80 23.79
N PRO A 23 7.80 -14.13 22.87
CA PRO A 23 8.23 -14.07 21.49
C PRO A 23 9.54 -13.29 21.46
N PHE A 24 10.65 -14.00 21.25
CA PHE A 24 11.92 -13.37 20.95
C PHE A 24 11.79 -12.81 19.53
N LEU A 25 11.48 -11.51 19.44
CA LEU A 25 11.57 -10.78 18.19
C LEU A 25 13.07 -10.62 17.88
N PHE A 26 13.60 -11.50 17.04
CA PHE A 26 14.84 -11.19 16.34
C PHE A 26 14.53 -10.04 15.39
N VAL A 27 14.87 -8.82 15.81
CA VAL A 27 15.08 -7.72 14.86
C VAL A 27 16.25 -8.20 13.99
N ALA A 28 15.99 -8.43 12.70
CA ALA A 28 17.03 -8.75 11.74
C ALA A 28 17.97 -7.54 11.64
N ASP A 29 18.97 -7.53 12.51
CA ASP A 29 20.06 -6.56 12.49
C ASP A 29 20.91 -6.80 11.23
N GLN A 30 21.16 -5.71 10.50
CA GLN A 30 22.19 -5.56 9.46
C GLN A 30 22.05 -6.23 8.08
N LEU A 31 20.86 -6.54 7.56
CA LEU A 31 20.72 -6.79 6.12
C LEU A 31 19.66 -5.86 5.53
N SER A 32 20.14 -4.88 4.75
CA SER A 32 19.48 -3.70 4.17
C SER A 32 18.24 -3.95 3.27
N HIS A 33 17.67 -5.15 3.28
CA HIS A 33 16.57 -5.50 2.39
C HIS A 33 15.48 -6.38 3.00
N TYR A 34 15.57 -6.78 4.28
CA TYR A 34 14.53 -7.60 4.92
C TYR A 34 13.45 -6.73 5.55
N PHE A 35 12.20 -6.99 5.20
CA PHE A 35 11.06 -6.26 5.71
C PHE A 35 10.16 -7.14 6.57
N THR A 36 9.60 -6.53 7.61
CA THR A 36 8.55 -7.14 8.43
C THR A 36 7.20 -6.89 7.75
N LEU A 37 6.50 -7.96 7.37
CA LEU A 37 5.22 -7.87 6.67
C LEU A 37 4.09 -8.34 7.58
N ALA A 38 3.00 -7.58 7.63
CA ALA A 38 1.74 -8.05 8.20
C ALA A 38 0.84 -8.59 7.08
N ALA A 39 0.48 -9.87 7.13
CA ALA A 39 -0.52 -10.44 6.23
C ALA A 39 -1.89 -10.52 6.90
N PHE A 40 -2.87 -9.81 6.34
CA PHE A 40 -4.30 -9.94 6.61
C PHE A 40 -4.93 -10.59 5.38
N LEU A 41 -4.89 -11.91 5.26
CA LEU A 41 -5.28 -12.61 4.03
C LEU A 41 -6.66 -12.14 3.52
N PRO A 42 -6.78 -11.70 2.24
CA PRO A 42 -5.82 -11.84 1.14
C PRO A 42 -4.95 -10.60 0.86
N CYS A 43 -4.63 -9.80 1.87
CA CYS A 43 -3.87 -8.57 1.79
C CYS A 43 -2.60 -8.63 2.64
N GLU A 44 -1.60 -7.83 2.29
CA GLU A 44 -0.36 -7.70 3.07
C GLU A 44 0.13 -6.26 3.08
N ARG A 45 0.95 -5.89 4.07
CA ARG A 45 1.60 -4.59 4.15
C ARG A 45 3.02 -4.73 4.71
N VAL A 46 3.92 -3.87 4.24
CA VAL A 46 5.26 -3.65 4.80
C VAL A 46 5.14 -2.70 6.00
N PHE A 47 5.72 -3.08 7.14
CA PHE A 47 5.91 -2.11 8.24
C PHE A 47 7.01 -1.13 7.86
N GLU A 48 6.73 0.14 8.04
CA GLU A 48 7.71 1.21 7.85
C GLU A 48 8.74 1.17 8.99
N GLU A 49 9.96 1.65 8.71
CA GLU A 49 11.07 1.68 9.69
C GLU A 49 10.73 2.51 10.94
N THR A 50 9.78 3.44 10.81
CA THR A 50 9.32 4.32 11.89
C THR A 50 8.26 3.70 12.77
N GLU A 51 7.69 2.55 12.40
CA GLU A 51 6.58 1.94 13.13
C GLU A 51 7.05 1.01 14.26
N ASN A 52 6.36 1.08 15.40
CA ASN A 52 6.55 0.12 16.46
C ASN A 52 5.78 -1.17 16.14
N VAL A 53 6.53 -2.21 15.74
CA VAL A 53 5.97 -3.51 15.38
C VAL A 53 5.15 -4.14 16.51
N ALA A 54 5.54 -3.96 17.78
CA ALA A 54 4.79 -4.52 18.91
C ALA A 54 3.40 -3.87 19.04
N ASP A 55 3.32 -2.55 18.92
CA ASP A 55 2.04 -1.83 18.93
C ASP A 55 1.15 -2.25 17.76
N CYS A 56 1.74 -2.45 16.57
CA CYS A 56 1.02 -2.96 15.40
C CYS A 56 0.41 -4.36 15.63
N ILE A 57 1.14 -5.26 16.30
CA ILE A 57 0.67 -6.61 16.63
C ILE A 57 -0.43 -6.55 17.70
N LEU A 58 -0.25 -5.72 18.73
CA LEU A 58 -1.24 -5.54 19.80
C LEU A 58 -2.57 -4.96 19.29
N ALA A 59 -2.54 -4.22 18.18
CA ALA A 59 -3.75 -3.74 17.50
C ALA A 59 -4.53 -4.84 16.75
N TRP A 60 -4.01 -6.07 16.65
CA TRP A 60 -4.72 -7.15 15.99
C TRP A 60 -5.85 -7.71 16.86
N PRO A 61 -6.97 -8.16 16.27
CA PRO A 61 -8.00 -8.88 17.01
C PRO A 61 -7.44 -10.09 17.75
N THR A 62 -7.93 -10.39 18.96
CA THR A 62 -7.42 -11.48 19.81
C THR A 62 -7.38 -12.86 19.15
N ARG A 63 -8.20 -13.09 18.11
CA ARG A 63 -8.25 -14.34 17.33
C ARG A 63 -7.84 -14.13 15.88
N SER A 64 -6.96 -13.17 15.64
CA SER A 64 -6.44 -12.88 14.32
C SER A 64 -5.62 -14.06 13.80
N GLN A 65 -5.75 -14.35 12.51
CA GLN A 65 -4.89 -15.29 11.79
C GLN A 65 -3.78 -14.54 11.04
N ASN A 66 -3.51 -13.30 11.43
CA ASN A 66 -2.46 -12.50 10.82
C ASN A 66 -1.10 -13.16 11.07
N MET A 67 -0.25 -13.08 10.06
CA MET A 67 1.11 -13.60 10.14
C MET A 67 2.11 -12.48 9.92
N ILE A 68 3.27 -12.63 10.55
CA ILE A 68 4.45 -11.82 10.28
C ILE A 68 5.37 -12.60 9.35
N PHE A 69 5.83 -11.94 8.30
CA PHE A 69 6.89 -12.47 7.44
C PHE A 69 8.11 -11.57 7.48
N PHE A 70 9.29 -12.20 7.42
CA PHE A 70 10.56 -11.53 7.15
C PHE A 70 10.95 -11.87 5.71
N GLU A 71 10.82 -10.90 4.81
CA GLU A 71 11.03 -11.13 3.38
C GLU A 71 11.88 -10.03 2.75
N GLN A 72 12.74 -10.41 1.81
CA GLN A 72 13.45 -9.44 1.01
C GLN A 72 12.55 -8.82 -0.07
N ARG A 73 12.45 -7.48 -0.12
CA ARG A 73 11.69 -6.76 -1.16
C ARG A 73 12.54 -5.80 -1.95
N GLU A 74 13.15 -6.32 -3.01
CA GLU A 74 13.95 -5.54 -3.98
C GLU A 74 13.14 -4.37 -4.59
N SER A 75 11.82 -4.49 -4.70
CA SER A 75 10.97 -3.45 -5.30
C SER A 75 10.57 -2.33 -4.34
N HIS A 76 10.87 -2.42 -3.04
CA HIS A 76 10.34 -1.48 -2.05
C HIS A 76 10.78 -0.03 -2.31
N TYR A 77 12.07 0.16 -2.61
CA TYR A 77 12.64 1.46 -2.94
C TYR A 77 12.76 1.70 -4.46
N GLY A 78 12.15 0.85 -5.28
CA GLY A 78 12.27 0.91 -6.74
C GLY A 78 11.84 2.26 -7.33
N PHE A 79 10.86 2.93 -6.69
CA PHE A 79 10.43 4.29 -7.06
C PHE A 79 11.54 5.34 -6.89
N ILE A 80 12.43 5.17 -5.90
CA ILE A 80 13.58 6.06 -5.68
C ILE A 80 14.75 5.64 -6.59
N GLU A 81 15.02 4.33 -6.69
CA GLU A 81 16.14 3.79 -7.46
C GLU A 81 15.96 3.93 -8.97
N SER A 82 14.72 3.87 -9.47
CA SER A 82 14.40 3.94 -10.89
C SER A 82 13.09 4.70 -11.14
N PRO A 83 13.04 6.02 -10.87
CA PRO A 83 11.80 6.80 -10.93
C PRO A 83 11.06 6.69 -12.26
N ARG A 84 11.79 6.70 -13.38
CA ARG A 84 11.22 6.59 -14.74
C ARG A 84 10.46 5.28 -14.97
N ASN A 85 10.94 4.16 -14.42
CA ASN A 85 10.30 2.86 -14.58
C ASN A 85 9.00 2.76 -13.76
N TRP A 86 8.90 3.50 -12.66
CA TRP A 86 7.78 3.43 -11.71
C TRP A 86 6.72 4.49 -11.96
N LEU A 87 7.13 5.72 -12.29
CA LEU A 87 6.23 6.85 -12.54
C LEU A 87 5.88 7.02 -14.01
N GLY A 88 6.66 6.42 -14.90
CA GLY A 88 6.55 6.62 -16.34
C GLY A 88 7.19 7.93 -16.80
N GLU A 89 7.65 7.90 -18.05
CA GLU A 89 8.43 9.00 -18.64
C GLU A 89 7.70 10.33 -18.60
N THR A 90 6.42 10.34 -18.99
CA THR A 90 5.60 11.55 -19.04
C THR A 90 5.52 12.25 -17.68
N PHE A 91 5.36 11.49 -16.59
CA PHE A 91 5.27 12.05 -15.25
C PHE A 91 6.64 12.53 -14.76
N THR A 92 7.69 11.71 -14.95
CA THR A 92 9.04 12.12 -14.57
C THR A 92 9.50 13.37 -15.29
N ASP A 93 9.17 13.50 -16.58
CA ASP A 93 9.58 14.63 -17.40
C ASP A 93 8.76 15.89 -17.07
N ALA A 94 7.47 15.76 -16.76
CA ALA A 94 6.65 16.89 -16.34
C ALA A 94 7.05 17.47 -14.98
N HIS A 95 7.55 16.63 -14.07
CA HIS A 95 7.87 17.01 -12.69
C HIS A 95 9.36 17.09 -12.37
N GLY A 96 10.24 16.74 -13.31
CA GLY A 96 11.69 16.77 -13.12
C GLY A 96 12.23 15.66 -12.21
N TYR A 97 11.52 14.54 -12.09
CA TYR A 97 11.89 13.41 -11.22
C TYR A 97 12.75 12.38 -11.96
N HIS A 98 13.92 12.81 -12.41
CA HIS A 98 14.79 12.01 -13.26
C HIS A 98 15.82 11.19 -12.49
N SER A 99 16.03 11.48 -11.21
CA SER A 99 17.04 10.84 -10.36
C SER A 99 16.53 10.56 -8.96
N SER A 100 17.23 9.69 -8.24
CA SER A 100 16.94 9.40 -6.84
C SER A 100 16.95 10.66 -5.97
N GLU A 101 17.89 11.57 -6.18
CA GLU A 101 18.00 12.83 -5.43
C GLU A 101 16.79 13.73 -5.68
N SER A 102 16.31 13.83 -6.92
CA SER A 102 15.13 14.63 -7.24
C SER A 102 13.86 14.11 -6.58
N VAL A 103 13.73 12.78 -6.47
CA VAL A 103 12.61 12.11 -5.81
C VAL A 103 12.70 12.26 -4.30
N LEU A 104 13.87 12.03 -3.71
CA LEU A 104 14.09 12.21 -2.28
C LEU A 104 13.79 13.64 -1.84
N LYS A 105 14.28 14.63 -2.59
CA LYS A 105 13.96 16.04 -2.34
C LYS A 105 12.46 16.32 -2.46
N MET A 106 11.75 15.66 -3.38
CA MET A 106 10.29 15.78 -3.46
C MET A 106 9.62 15.21 -2.21
N LEU A 107 10.04 14.04 -1.74
CA LEU A 107 9.49 13.40 -0.53
C LEU A 107 9.74 14.26 0.72
N GLU A 108 10.94 14.80 0.89
CA GLU A 108 11.30 15.71 2.00
C GLU A 108 10.44 16.98 2.02
N ASN A 109 10.04 17.46 0.84
CA ASN A 109 9.20 18.65 0.70
C ASN A 109 7.71 18.32 0.57
N ALA A 110 7.31 17.04 0.63
CA ALA A 110 5.93 16.65 0.36
C ALA A 110 4.96 17.31 1.34
N ASP A 111 5.32 17.41 2.62
CA ASP A 111 4.46 18.00 3.64
C ASP A 111 4.34 19.53 3.55
N SER A 112 5.39 20.20 3.05
CA SER A 112 5.46 21.67 2.99
C SER A 112 5.03 22.23 1.64
N ALA A 113 5.49 21.65 0.54
CA ALA A 113 5.22 22.08 -0.83
C ALA A 113 4.07 21.31 -1.50
N GLY A 114 3.68 20.17 -0.93
CA GLY A 114 2.75 19.23 -1.55
C GLY A 114 3.46 18.26 -2.50
N ALA A 115 3.07 16.99 -2.45
CA ALA A 115 3.41 16.01 -3.47
C ALA A 115 2.54 16.27 -4.73
N PRO A 116 3.05 15.96 -5.94
CA PRO A 116 2.26 16.16 -7.15
C PRO A 116 1.01 15.29 -7.19
N GLU A 117 -0.01 15.80 -7.88
CA GLU A 117 -1.25 15.07 -8.07
C GLU A 117 -1.03 13.87 -9.00
N TRP A 118 -1.44 12.69 -8.56
CA TRP A 118 -1.59 11.52 -9.44
C TRP A 118 -3.05 11.33 -9.81
N HIS A 119 -3.34 10.95 -11.05
CA HIS A 119 -4.71 10.72 -11.48
C HIS A 119 -4.83 9.58 -12.48
N ASP A 120 -5.78 8.68 -12.24
CA ASP A 120 -6.11 7.61 -13.18
C ASP A 120 -7.51 7.04 -12.90
N PHE A 121 -7.99 6.18 -13.79
CA PHE A 121 -9.16 5.36 -13.54
C PHE A 121 -8.82 4.17 -12.64
N LEU A 122 -9.54 4.08 -11.52
CA LEU A 122 -9.45 2.96 -10.58
C LEU A 122 -10.82 2.31 -10.44
N TYR A 123 -10.82 1.02 -10.14
CA TYR A 123 -12.02 0.32 -9.69
C TYR A 123 -12.08 0.38 -8.16
N ILE A 124 -13.14 1.00 -7.63
CA ILE A 124 -13.30 1.18 -6.19
C ILE A 124 -14.51 0.38 -5.72
N ARG A 125 -14.35 -0.28 -4.58
CA ARG A 125 -15.46 -0.89 -3.83
C ARG A 125 -15.42 -0.39 -2.39
N LYS A 126 -16.45 0.34 -1.99
CA LYS A 126 -16.56 0.87 -0.63
C LYS A 126 -16.97 -0.22 0.35
N PRO A 127 -16.74 -0.02 1.66
CA PRO A 127 -17.29 -0.89 2.70
C PRO A 127 -18.81 -1.06 2.52
N GLY A 128 -19.28 -2.31 2.58
CA GLY A 128 -20.70 -2.65 2.41
C GLY A 128 -21.18 -2.74 0.96
N GLU A 129 -20.41 -2.26 -0.02
CA GLU A 129 -20.77 -2.41 -1.44
C GLU A 129 -20.37 -3.79 -1.97
N LYS A 130 -21.27 -4.38 -2.78
CA LYS A 130 -21.09 -5.68 -3.42
C LYS A 130 -20.49 -5.59 -4.83
N THR A 131 -20.49 -4.40 -5.43
CA THR A 131 -20.07 -4.19 -6.81
C THR A 131 -18.91 -3.20 -6.90
N TRP A 132 -18.11 -3.32 -7.95
CA TRP A 132 -17.00 -2.43 -8.23
C TRP A 132 -17.46 -1.28 -9.12
N ALA A 133 -17.05 -0.05 -8.78
CA ALA A 133 -17.31 1.13 -9.57
C ALA A 133 -16.01 1.66 -10.17
N ARG A 134 -15.94 1.76 -11.51
CA ARG A 134 -14.84 2.43 -12.19
C ARG A 134 -14.97 3.95 -12.00
N ARG A 135 -13.95 4.59 -11.46
CA ARG A 135 -13.95 6.02 -11.10
C ARG A 135 -12.64 6.67 -11.53
N PHE A 136 -12.72 7.84 -12.16
CA PHE A 136 -11.53 8.69 -12.35
C PHE A 136 -11.15 9.32 -11.01
N CYS A 137 -9.99 8.91 -10.51
CA CYS A 137 -9.49 9.22 -9.18
C CYS A 137 -8.32 10.19 -9.26
N VAL A 138 -8.20 11.02 -8.23
CA VAL A 138 -7.12 11.98 -8.06
C VAL A 138 -6.56 11.80 -6.65
N ILE A 139 -5.26 11.59 -6.54
CA ILE A 139 -4.53 11.50 -5.27
C ILE A 139 -3.87 12.86 -5.02
N ARG A 140 -4.04 13.36 -3.79
CA ARG A 140 -3.40 14.57 -3.27
C ARG A 140 -2.89 14.28 -1.87
N ASN A 141 -2.02 15.13 -1.32
CA ASN A 141 -1.57 15.02 0.07
C ASN A 141 -2.72 14.88 1.07
N SER A 142 -3.81 15.60 0.84
CA SER A 142 -4.96 15.60 1.75
C SER A 142 -5.89 14.39 1.59
N GLY A 143 -5.66 13.51 0.60
CA GLY A 143 -6.46 12.30 0.44
C GLY A 143 -6.71 11.85 -1.00
N LEU A 144 -7.59 10.85 -1.10
CA LEU A 144 -8.07 10.29 -2.35
C LEU A 144 -9.41 10.94 -2.75
N TYR A 145 -9.51 11.35 -4.00
CA TYR A 145 -10.68 12.03 -4.57
C TYR A 145 -11.18 11.30 -5.82
N THR A 146 -12.45 11.51 -6.18
CA THR A 146 -13.05 11.06 -7.44
C THR A 146 -13.85 12.17 -8.13
N THR A 147 -13.99 12.08 -9.45
CA THR A 147 -14.87 12.98 -10.20
C THR A 147 -16.35 12.59 -10.06
N LYS A 148 -17.24 13.61 -10.08
CA LYS A 148 -18.70 13.41 -10.11
C LYS A 148 -19.18 12.71 -11.38
N LYS A 149 -18.64 13.11 -12.54
CA LYS A 149 -19.11 12.69 -13.87
C LYS A 149 -18.32 11.53 -14.49
N ASN A 150 -17.39 10.92 -13.74
CA ASN A 150 -16.52 9.83 -14.21
C ASN A 150 -15.79 10.13 -15.54
N LYS A 151 -15.24 11.34 -15.67
CA LYS A 151 -14.49 11.80 -16.84
C LYS A 151 -13.07 12.19 -16.41
N ARG A 152 -12.11 12.12 -17.34
CA ARG A 152 -10.72 12.57 -17.10
C ARG A 152 -10.63 14.07 -16.83
N ALA A 153 -11.46 14.87 -17.51
CA ALA A 153 -11.52 16.30 -17.27
C ALA A 153 -12.25 16.59 -15.94
N TYR A 154 -11.57 17.33 -15.05
CA TYR A 154 -12.13 17.78 -13.77
C TYR A 154 -11.77 19.23 -13.48
N THR A 155 -12.62 19.89 -12.69
CA THR A 155 -12.27 21.16 -12.03
C THR A 155 -11.92 20.87 -10.58
N PRO A 156 -11.11 21.71 -9.91
CA PRO A 156 -10.79 21.52 -8.49
C PRO A 156 -12.02 21.40 -7.58
N THR A 157 -13.11 22.12 -7.91
CA THR A 157 -14.40 22.08 -7.20
C THR A 157 -15.30 20.89 -7.57
N GLY A 158 -14.97 20.18 -8.65
CA GLY A 158 -15.73 19.04 -9.17
C GLY A 158 -15.37 17.69 -8.54
N LEU A 159 -14.40 17.68 -7.62
CA LEU A 159 -13.91 16.49 -6.94
C LEU A 159 -14.71 16.20 -5.66
N ILE A 160 -14.97 14.91 -5.42
CA ILE A 160 -15.54 14.41 -4.18
C ILE A 160 -14.43 13.65 -3.45
N ARG A 161 -14.18 14.00 -2.19
CA ARG A 161 -13.22 13.27 -1.34
C ARG A 161 -13.80 11.91 -0.95
N LEU A 162 -13.03 10.86 -1.21
CA LEU A 162 -13.35 9.48 -0.82
C LEU A 162 -12.70 9.10 0.50
N LEU A 163 -11.47 9.56 0.72
CA LEU A 163 -10.66 9.23 1.89
C LEU A 163 -9.77 10.41 2.25
N VAL A 164 -9.50 10.58 3.55
CA VAL A 164 -8.47 11.50 4.07
C VAL A 164 -7.21 10.68 4.30
N PHE A 165 -6.05 11.22 3.94
CA PHE A 165 -4.77 10.65 4.33
C PHE A 165 -4.35 11.30 5.64
N ASP A 166 -4.19 10.48 6.67
CA ASP A 166 -3.72 10.86 7.99
C ASP A 166 -2.69 9.83 8.47
N GLU A 167 -2.14 10.02 9.66
CA GLU A 167 -1.14 9.13 10.26
C GLU A 167 -1.65 7.70 10.55
N HIS A 168 -2.96 7.46 10.49
CA HIS A 168 -3.58 6.17 10.76
C HIS A 168 -4.03 5.43 9.50
N ILE A 169 -3.68 5.93 8.32
CA ILE A 169 -3.94 5.22 7.07
C ILE A 169 -2.88 4.14 6.83
N HIS A 170 -3.35 2.92 6.60
CA HIS A 170 -2.48 1.83 6.20
C HIS A 170 -2.85 1.33 4.81
N ILE A 171 -1.84 1.20 3.94
CA ILE A 171 -1.98 0.67 2.59
C ILE A 171 -1.59 -0.80 2.60
N TYR A 172 -2.48 -1.65 2.12
CA TYR A 172 -2.22 -3.07 1.95
C TYR A 172 -2.24 -3.44 0.48
N THR A 173 -1.29 -4.23 0.02
CA THR A 173 -1.32 -4.83 -1.32
C THR A 173 -2.15 -6.11 -1.29
N THR A 174 -3.01 -6.32 -2.29
CA THR A 174 -3.73 -7.59 -2.41
C THR A 174 -2.80 -8.66 -2.96
N THR A 175 -2.64 -9.77 -2.25
CA THR A 175 -1.81 -10.92 -2.69
C THR A 175 -2.63 -12.02 -3.34
N GLY A 176 -3.95 -11.95 -3.25
CA GLY A 176 -4.86 -12.93 -3.83
C GLY A 176 -6.32 -12.56 -3.59
N GLY A 177 -7.21 -13.55 -3.70
CA GLY A 177 -8.63 -13.38 -3.36
C GLY A 177 -9.46 -12.46 -4.26
N TRP A 178 -8.82 -11.81 -5.25
CA TRP A 178 -9.46 -10.87 -6.18
C TRP A 178 -10.65 -11.50 -6.93
N SER A 179 -10.54 -12.76 -7.36
CA SER A 179 -11.63 -13.50 -8.01
C SER A 179 -12.83 -13.71 -7.08
N ARG A 180 -12.58 -14.05 -5.81
CA ARG A 180 -13.62 -14.20 -4.77
C ARG A 180 -14.29 -12.87 -4.45
N MET A 181 -13.55 -11.77 -4.55
CA MET A 181 -14.09 -10.41 -4.39
C MET A 181 -14.78 -9.89 -5.66
N HIS A 182 -14.84 -10.69 -6.74
CA HIS A 182 -15.30 -10.28 -8.06
C HIS A 182 -14.59 -9.01 -8.56
N ALA A 183 -13.32 -8.84 -8.20
CA ALA A 183 -12.52 -7.70 -8.60
C ALA A 183 -12.24 -7.74 -10.11
N PRO A 184 -12.26 -6.60 -10.82
CA PRO A 184 -12.06 -6.57 -12.27
C PRO A 184 -10.64 -6.95 -12.71
N THR A 185 -9.64 -6.74 -11.85
CA THR A 185 -8.23 -7.01 -12.11
C THR A 185 -7.60 -7.72 -10.90
N PRO A 186 -6.43 -8.35 -11.05
CA PRO A 186 -5.67 -8.90 -9.92
C PRO A 186 -4.77 -7.86 -9.24
N HIS A 187 -4.64 -6.65 -9.82
CA HIS A 187 -3.73 -5.61 -9.36
C HIS A 187 -4.47 -4.65 -8.44
N GLY A 188 -4.47 -4.94 -7.14
CA GLY A 188 -5.21 -4.15 -6.16
C GLY A 188 -4.44 -3.82 -4.91
N PHE A 189 -4.98 -2.84 -4.19
CA PHE A 189 -4.58 -2.46 -2.86
C PHE A 189 -5.82 -2.12 -2.03
N ALA A 190 -5.66 -2.08 -0.72
CA ALA A 190 -6.71 -1.72 0.21
C ALA A 190 -6.20 -0.64 1.16
N LEU A 191 -7.06 0.35 1.43
CA LEU A 191 -6.79 1.42 2.39
C LEU A 191 -7.61 1.14 3.64
N LYS A 192 -6.95 0.94 4.78
CA LYS A 192 -7.60 0.75 6.08
C LYS A 192 -7.42 2.02 6.90
N VAL A 193 -8.54 2.59 7.36
CA VAL A 193 -8.56 3.74 8.26
C VAL A 193 -9.39 3.34 9.47
N ASN A 194 -8.73 2.94 10.56
CA ASN A 194 -9.27 2.48 11.85
C ASN A 194 -10.50 1.54 11.86
N TYR A 195 -11.65 1.77 11.19
CA TYR A 195 -12.79 0.84 11.11
C TYR A 195 -13.64 0.86 9.82
N PRO A 196 -13.13 1.31 8.65
CA PRO A 196 -13.45 0.58 7.41
C PRO A 196 -12.25 0.35 6.46
N VAL A 197 -12.32 -0.75 5.71
CA VAL A 197 -11.36 -1.05 4.62
C VAL A 197 -11.97 -0.70 3.27
N PHE A 198 -11.30 0.16 2.51
CA PHE A 198 -11.63 0.48 1.13
C PHE A 198 -10.82 -0.42 0.20
N GLY A 199 -11.50 -1.14 -0.71
CA GLY A 199 -10.83 -1.91 -1.76
C GLY A 199 -10.66 -1.05 -3.02
N ILE A 200 -9.44 -1.02 -3.56
CA ILE A 200 -9.10 -0.26 -4.78
C ILE A 200 -8.29 -1.15 -5.72
N PHE A 201 -8.67 -1.18 -6.98
CA PHE A 201 -8.00 -1.95 -8.02
C PHE A 201 -7.58 -1.05 -9.19
N LEU A 202 -6.38 -1.30 -9.70
CA LEU A 202 -5.81 -0.59 -10.85
C LEU A 202 -6.51 -1.05 -12.13
N GLY A 203 -6.66 -0.11 -13.07
CA GLY A 203 -7.40 -0.26 -14.32
C GLY A 203 -6.61 -0.83 -15.48
#